data_AF-A0A9Q1QB66-F1
#
_entry.id   AF-A0A9Q1QB66-F1
#
_cell.length_a   1.000
_cell.length_b   1.000
_cell.length_c   1.000
_cell.angle_alpha   90.00
_cell.angle_beta   90.00
_cell.angle_gamma   90.00
#
_symmetry.space_group_name_H-M   'P 1'
#
loop_
_entity.id
_entity.type
_entity.pdbx_description
1 polymer ?
#
loop_
_entity_poly.entity_id
_entity_poly.type
_entity_poly.pdbx_seq_one_letter_code
_entity_poly.pdbx_strand_id
1 'polypeptide(L)'
;MEYNPTMLRTRMSLYGLCSFLPSISDEQKRDITELGFAFLLTLRVDKIPSRLARWLVEIFDTCRRAVKLARNDELRISEDDIYLTMGFPRGSKLVQEAKKSDKGDLVDLKEVKDLNWCEFTTDSLISCMDKWKRKPKGAYRGPLLFLMACVQKISRSLKNFARSIIKVVDAVSEA
;
A
#
# COMPACT_ATOMS: atom_id res chain seq x y z
N MET A 1 -23.04 -18.36 0.37
CA MET A 1 -21.94 -17.67 1.07
C MET A 1 -22.56 -16.62 1.97
N GLU A 2 -22.58 -16.87 3.29
CA GLU A 2 -23.08 -15.88 4.26
C GLU A 2 -22.22 -14.62 4.27
N TYR A 3 -22.88 -13.48 4.30
CA TYR A 3 -22.26 -12.17 4.43
C TYR A 3 -21.62 -12.03 5.81
N ASN A 4 -20.30 -11.98 5.88
CA ASN A 4 -19.58 -11.62 7.11
C ASN A 4 -19.36 -10.10 7.16
N PRO A 5 -20.06 -9.35 8.04
CA PRO A 5 -19.94 -7.90 8.19
C PRO A 5 -18.61 -7.44 8.80
N THR A 6 -17.56 -8.27 8.83
CA THR A 6 -16.22 -7.85 9.28
C THR A 6 -15.15 -7.95 8.19
N MET A 7 -15.40 -8.72 7.12
CA MET A 7 -14.38 -8.97 6.08
C MET A 7 -14.46 -7.93 4.96
N LEU A 8 -13.47 -7.06 4.83
CA LEU A 8 -13.38 -6.15 3.69
C LEU A 8 -13.15 -6.97 2.41
N ARG A 9 -14.06 -6.87 1.45
CA ARG A 9 -13.88 -7.51 0.14
C ARG A 9 -12.93 -6.65 -0.70
N THR A 10 -11.83 -7.22 -1.15
CA THR A 10 -10.88 -6.58 -2.09
C THR A 10 -10.91 -7.30 -3.44
N ARG A 11 -10.43 -6.63 -4.50
CA ARG A 11 -10.28 -7.25 -5.84
C ARG A 11 -8.96 -8.00 -6.02
N MET A 12 -7.94 -7.65 -5.23
CA MET A 12 -6.61 -8.26 -5.31
C MET A 12 -6.35 -9.12 -4.07
N SER A 13 -5.86 -10.34 -4.29
CA SER A 13 -5.36 -11.21 -3.23
C SER A 13 -3.89 -10.87 -2.95
N LEU A 14 -3.63 -10.23 -1.81
CA LEU A 14 -2.27 -9.95 -1.38
C LEU A 14 -1.46 -11.22 -1.11
N TYR A 15 -2.13 -12.26 -0.62
CA TYR A 15 -1.51 -13.58 -0.48
C TYR A 15 -1.08 -14.13 -1.84
N GLY A 16 -1.97 -14.06 -2.84
CA GLY A 16 -1.66 -14.50 -4.21
C GLY A 16 -0.47 -13.75 -4.80
N LEU A 17 -0.43 -12.43 -4.64
CA LEU A 17 0.70 -11.61 -5.06
C LEU A 17 2.00 -12.01 -4.33
N CYS A 18 1.97 -12.12 -3.00
CA CYS A 18 3.15 -12.50 -2.22
C CYS A 18 3.64 -13.93 -2.51
N SER A 19 2.74 -14.85 -2.90
CA SER A 19 3.13 -16.21 -3.32
C SER A 19 3.69 -16.26 -4.74
N PHE A 20 3.31 -15.30 -5.59
CA PHE A 20 3.74 -15.25 -6.99
C PHE A 20 5.11 -14.57 -7.17
N LEU A 21 5.38 -13.49 -6.43
CA LEU A 21 6.60 -12.69 -6.56
C LEU A 21 7.92 -13.45 -6.30
N PRO A 22 7.97 -14.53 -5.50
CA PRO A 22 9.15 -15.37 -5.42
C PRO A 22 9.41 -16.22 -6.68
N SER A 23 8.37 -16.49 -7.48
CA SER A 23 8.42 -17.41 -8.62
C SER A 23 8.81 -16.76 -9.96
N ILE A 24 8.87 -15.43 -10.03
CA ILE A 24 9.29 -14.71 -11.23
C ILE A 24 10.80 -14.82 -11.48
N SER A 25 11.20 -14.75 -12.74
CA SER A 25 12.62 -14.86 -13.14
C SER A 25 13.45 -13.67 -12.67
N ASP A 26 14.78 -13.84 -12.63
CA ASP A 26 15.67 -12.74 -12.24
C ASP A 26 15.71 -11.60 -13.26
N GLU A 27 15.39 -11.89 -14.52
CA GLU A 27 15.15 -10.86 -15.54
C GLU A 27 13.89 -10.05 -15.21
N GLN A 28 12.77 -10.71 -14.92
CA GLN A 28 11.54 -10.03 -14.53
C GLN A 28 11.69 -9.20 -13.24
N LYS A 29 12.49 -9.67 -12.28
CA LYS A 29 12.82 -8.90 -11.07
C LYS A 29 13.63 -7.64 -11.39
N ARG A 30 14.57 -7.73 -12.34
CA ARG A 30 15.32 -6.56 -12.82
C ARG A 30 14.41 -5.56 -13.50
N ASP A 31 13.53 -6.01 -14.39
CA ASP A 31 12.56 -5.14 -15.05
C ASP A 31 11.64 -4.42 -14.05
N ILE A 32 11.07 -5.14 -13.08
CA ILE A 32 10.25 -4.56 -12.00
C ILE A 32 11.03 -3.49 -11.22
N THR A 33 12.32 -3.71 -11.00
CA THR A 33 13.19 -2.77 -10.30
C THR A 33 13.46 -1.53 -11.14
N GLU A 34 13.80 -1.69 -12.42
CA GLU A 34 14.07 -0.60 -13.36
C GLU A 34 12.84 0.27 -13.64
N LEU A 35 11.64 -0.33 -13.60
CA LEU A 35 10.36 0.37 -13.68
C LEU A 35 10.02 1.17 -12.41
N GLY A 36 10.78 0.99 -11.32
CA GLY A 36 10.58 1.67 -10.04
C GLY A 36 9.62 0.97 -9.08
N PHE A 37 9.38 -0.33 -9.25
CA PHE A 37 8.49 -1.13 -8.39
C PHE A 37 9.23 -2.15 -7.53
N ALA A 38 10.51 -1.92 -7.26
CA ALA A 38 11.36 -2.81 -6.46
C ALA A 38 10.77 -3.17 -5.08
N PHE A 39 9.97 -2.28 -4.48
CA PHE A 39 9.24 -2.55 -3.24
C PHE A 39 8.40 -3.83 -3.31
N LEU A 40 7.77 -4.11 -4.45
CA LEU A 40 6.95 -5.31 -4.61
C LEU A 40 7.78 -6.57 -4.32
N LEU A 41 9.04 -6.63 -4.74
CA LEU A 41 9.92 -7.77 -4.49
C LEU A 41 10.25 -7.95 -3.00
N THR A 42 10.21 -6.86 -2.23
CA THR A 42 10.41 -6.88 -0.78
C THR A 42 9.12 -7.10 0.00
N LEU A 43 7.98 -7.20 -0.71
CA LEU A 43 6.67 -7.27 -0.09
C LEU A 43 6.54 -8.56 0.71
N ARG A 44 6.51 -8.40 2.03
CA ARG A 44 6.13 -9.45 2.96
C ARG A 44 4.90 -8.96 3.67
N VAL A 45 3.73 -9.49 3.32
CA VAL A 45 2.49 -9.19 4.04
C VAL A 45 2.21 -10.36 4.97
N ASP A 46 2.41 -10.14 6.27
CA ASP A 46 1.85 -11.04 7.30
C ASP A 46 0.32 -11.04 7.17
N LYS A 47 -0.38 -12.03 7.75
CA LYS A 47 -1.86 -12.02 7.78
C LYS A 47 -2.34 -10.71 8.43
N ILE A 48 -2.81 -9.77 7.61
CA ILE A 48 -3.45 -8.56 8.11
C ILE A 48 -4.86 -8.94 8.53
N PRO A 49 -5.24 -8.67 9.78
CA PRO A 49 -6.60 -8.93 10.23
C PRO A 49 -7.59 -8.20 9.32
N SER A 50 -8.57 -8.93 8.80
CA SER A 50 -9.62 -8.38 7.94
C SER A 50 -10.35 -7.19 8.59
N ARG A 51 -10.46 -7.22 9.92
CA ARG A 51 -10.97 -6.12 10.75
C ARG A 51 -10.12 -4.86 10.67
N LEU A 52 -8.78 -4.98 10.68
CA LEU A 52 -7.89 -3.84 10.56
C LEU A 52 -7.98 -3.21 9.17
N ALA A 53 -7.99 -4.04 8.11
CA ALA A 53 -8.17 -3.57 6.74
C ALA A 53 -9.49 -2.80 6.57
N ARG A 54 -10.59 -3.34 7.12
CA ARG A 54 -11.89 -2.67 7.13
C ARG A 54 -11.86 -1.36 7.91
N TRP A 55 -11.32 -1.40 9.13
CA TRP A 55 -11.21 -0.24 10.00
C TRP A 55 -10.44 0.91 9.34
N LEU A 56 -9.31 0.61 8.68
CA LEU A 56 -8.51 1.60 7.94
C LEU A 56 -9.34 2.32 6.85
N VAL A 57 -10.20 1.59 6.14
CA VAL A 57 -11.08 2.16 5.12
C VAL A 57 -12.19 3.01 5.74
N GLU A 58 -12.74 2.58 6.88
CA GLU A 58 -13.81 3.29 7.57
C GLU A 58 -13.33 4.64 8.13
N ILE A 59 -12.17 4.66 8.79
CA ILE A 59 -11.65 5.85 9.47
C ILE A 59 -10.93 6.85 8.55
N PHE A 60 -10.53 6.46 7.35
CA PHE A 60 -9.80 7.35 6.44
C PHE A 60 -10.68 8.51 5.98
N ASP A 61 -10.31 9.74 6.34
CA ASP A 61 -10.99 10.96 5.96
C ASP A 61 -10.50 11.43 4.59
N THR A 62 -11.37 11.36 3.58
CA THR A 62 -11.03 11.70 2.19
C THR A 62 -10.85 13.20 1.99
N CYS A 63 -11.59 14.03 2.72
CA CYS A 63 -11.44 15.49 2.70
C CYS A 63 -10.10 15.92 3.29
N ARG A 64 -9.71 15.33 4.43
CA ARG A 64 -8.44 15.65 5.11
C ARG A 64 -7.24 14.88 4.54
N ARG A 65 -7.48 13.86 3.70
CA ARG A 65 -6.50 12.89 3.22
C ARG A 65 -5.74 12.24 4.38
N ALA A 66 -6.46 11.85 5.43
CA ALA A 66 -5.84 11.44 6.69
C ALA A 66 -6.54 10.26 7.36
N VAL A 67 -5.76 9.39 8.00
CA VAL A 67 -6.26 8.38 8.93
C VAL A 67 -6.39 9.03 10.31
N LYS A 68 -7.61 9.08 10.86
CA LYS A 68 -7.82 9.55 12.23
C LYS A 68 -7.31 8.52 13.24
N LEU A 69 -6.44 8.96 14.14
CA LEU A 69 -5.87 8.16 15.22
C LEU A 69 -6.55 8.52 16.55
N ALA A 70 -6.05 7.94 17.64
CA ALA A 70 -6.53 8.27 18.97
C ALA A 70 -6.19 9.74 19.34
N ARG A 71 -6.95 10.32 20.28
CA ARG A 71 -6.64 11.64 20.89
C ARG A 71 -6.56 12.80 19.88
N ASN A 72 -7.36 12.78 18.81
CA ASN A 72 -7.38 13.78 17.73
C ASN A 72 -6.09 13.87 16.89
N ASP A 73 -5.17 12.92 17.02
CA ASP A 73 -4.04 12.80 16.12
C ASP A 73 -4.50 12.32 14.74
N GLU A 74 -3.77 12.73 13.70
CA GLU A 74 -4.07 12.36 12.33
C GLU A 74 -2.80 12.01 11.56
N LEU A 75 -2.84 10.90 10.83
CA LEU A 75 -1.81 10.53 9.87
C LEU A 75 -2.26 11.00 8.48
N ARG A 76 -1.78 12.18 8.07
CA ARG A 76 -2.01 12.72 6.72
C ARG A 76 -1.18 11.94 5.70
N ILE A 77 -1.77 11.65 4.55
CA ILE A 77 -1.14 10.91 3.46
C ILE A 77 -0.85 11.85 2.28
N SER A 78 0.44 11.95 1.98
CA SER A 78 1.03 12.71 0.88
C SER A 78 1.73 11.79 -0.12
N GLU A 79 2.16 12.34 -1.25
CA GLU A 79 2.98 11.62 -2.23
C GLU A 79 4.33 11.18 -1.67
N ASP A 80 4.92 11.98 -0.78
CA ASP A 80 6.15 11.62 -0.09
C ASP A 80 5.97 10.37 0.77
N ASP A 81 4.82 10.22 1.43
CA ASP A 81 4.51 9.01 2.19
C ASP A 81 4.40 7.78 1.28
N ILE A 82 3.82 7.93 0.08
CA ILE A 82 3.81 6.86 -0.92
C ILE A 82 5.24 6.52 -1.35
N TYR A 83 6.05 7.52 -1.67
CA TYR A 83 7.43 7.32 -2.12
C TYR A 83 8.28 6.62 -1.03
N LEU A 84 8.23 7.10 0.21
CA LEU A 84 8.97 6.52 1.33
C LEU A 84 8.45 5.11 1.70
N THR A 85 7.17 4.85 1.50
CA THR A 85 6.56 3.55 1.82
C THR A 85 6.76 2.52 0.71
N MET A 86 6.56 2.91 -0.54
CA MET A 86 6.43 2.02 -1.69
C MET A 86 7.56 2.17 -2.73
N GLY A 87 8.39 3.22 -2.63
CA GLY A 87 9.45 3.49 -3.60
C GLY A 87 8.95 3.82 -5.01
N PHE A 88 7.66 4.13 -5.16
CA PHE A 88 7.04 4.34 -6.46
C PHE A 88 7.59 5.59 -7.15
N PRO A 89 7.66 5.61 -8.50
CA PRO A 89 8.16 6.77 -9.22
C PRO A 89 7.32 8.03 -8.98
N ARG A 90 8.00 9.18 -8.98
CA ARG A 90 7.44 10.54 -8.92
C ARG A 90 7.76 11.28 -10.22
N GLY A 91 7.43 10.65 -11.33
CA GLY A 91 7.68 11.23 -12.64
C GLY A 91 6.83 12.48 -12.90
N SER A 92 7.12 13.19 -13.99
CA SER A 92 6.42 14.44 -14.34
C SER A 92 5.14 14.22 -15.13
N LYS A 93 4.90 13.01 -15.64
CA LYS A 93 3.74 12.66 -16.46
C LYS A 93 2.62 12.08 -15.58
N LEU A 94 1.36 12.40 -15.87
CA LEU A 94 0.22 11.82 -15.14
C LEU A 94 -0.07 10.39 -15.61
N VAL A 95 -0.38 9.50 -14.67
CA VAL A 95 -0.89 8.16 -14.99
C VAL A 95 -2.31 8.30 -15.54
N GLN A 96 -2.57 7.71 -16.71
CA GLN A 96 -3.90 7.62 -17.29
C GLN A 96 -4.40 6.17 -17.18
N GLU A 97 -5.55 5.97 -16.53
CA GLU A 97 -6.17 4.64 -16.47
C GLU A 97 -6.67 4.23 -17.87
N ALA A 98 -6.38 2.98 -18.25
CA ALA A 98 -6.88 2.41 -19.48
C ALA A 98 -8.41 2.37 -19.49
N LYS A 99 -9.00 2.78 -20.61
CA LYS A 99 -10.43 2.70 -20.87
C LYS A 99 -10.78 1.34 -21.44
N LYS A 100 -12.04 0.93 -21.26
CA LYS A 100 -12.56 -0.32 -21.86
C LYS A 100 -12.46 -0.36 -23.39
N SER A 101 -12.37 0.80 -24.03
CA SER A 101 -12.23 0.96 -25.48
C SER A 101 -10.79 0.83 -25.96
N ASP A 102 -9.81 0.89 -25.07
CA ASP A 102 -8.41 0.91 -25.45
C ASP A 102 -8.03 -0.47 -25.98
N LYS A 103 -7.47 -0.50 -27.18
CA LYS A 103 -6.84 -1.71 -27.71
C LYS A 103 -5.59 -1.95 -26.86
N GLY A 104 -5.41 -3.18 -26.37
CA GLY A 104 -4.26 -3.58 -25.56
C GLY A 104 -2.99 -3.63 -26.39
N ASP A 105 -2.58 -2.49 -26.95
CA ASP A 105 -1.30 -2.33 -27.60
C ASP A 105 -0.20 -2.39 -26.54
N LEU A 106 0.95 -2.93 -26.92
CA LEU A 106 2.10 -3.03 -26.02
C LEU A 106 2.53 -1.63 -25.60
N VAL A 107 2.30 -1.31 -24.33
CA VAL A 107 2.77 -0.06 -23.72
C VAL A 107 4.29 -0.08 -23.73
N ASP A 108 4.91 0.99 -24.23
CA ASP A 108 6.36 1.18 -24.07
C ASP A 108 6.67 1.30 -22.58
N LEU A 109 7.25 0.24 -22.02
CA LEU A 109 7.57 0.15 -20.60
C LEU A 109 8.62 1.18 -20.19
N LYS A 110 9.38 1.77 -21.12
CA LYS A 110 10.40 2.76 -20.82
C LYS A 110 9.84 4.02 -20.16
N GLU A 111 8.62 4.40 -20.51
CA GLU A 111 7.98 5.62 -19.98
C GLU A 111 7.31 5.41 -18.63
N VAL A 112 7.14 4.17 -18.18
CA VAL A 112 6.41 3.85 -16.94
C VAL A 112 7.03 4.53 -15.73
N LYS A 113 8.36 4.60 -15.66
CA LYS A 113 9.09 5.28 -14.57
C LYS A 113 8.94 6.81 -14.59
N ASP A 114 8.57 7.38 -15.73
CA ASP A 114 8.37 8.83 -15.90
C ASP A 114 6.94 9.27 -15.52
N LEU A 115 6.09 8.32 -15.14
CA LEU A 115 4.74 8.59 -14.63
C LEU A 115 4.77 8.87 -13.11
N ASN A 116 3.88 9.74 -12.63
CA ASN A 116 3.69 10.00 -11.20
C ASN A 116 2.78 8.95 -10.56
N TRP A 117 3.37 7.82 -10.19
CA TRP A 117 2.65 6.75 -9.49
C TRP A 117 2.30 7.11 -8.04
N CYS A 118 3.01 8.06 -7.42
CA CYS A 118 2.70 8.53 -6.07
C CYS A 118 1.41 9.36 -6.03
N GLU A 119 1.29 10.34 -6.92
CA GLU A 119 0.07 11.14 -7.10
C GLU A 119 -1.11 10.23 -7.47
N PHE A 120 -0.92 9.38 -8.48
CA PHE A 120 -1.94 8.42 -8.89
C PHE A 120 -2.43 7.52 -7.75
N THR A 121 -1.50 7.00 -6.92
CA THR A 121 -1.86 6.15 -5.78
C THR A 121 -2.70 6.92 -4.76
N THR A 122 -2.35 8.19 -4.51
CA THR A 122 -3.08 9.02 -3.56
C THR A 122 -4.47 9.37 -4.06
N ASP A 123 -4.60 9.78 -5.31
CA ASP A 123 -5.90 10.09 -5.93
C ASP A 123 -6.79 8.85 -6.03
N SER A 124 -6.20 7.71 -6.39
CA SER A 124 -6.86 6.40 -6.40
C SER A 124 -7.36 6.02 -5.02
N LEU A 125 -6.57 6.27 -3.96
CA LEU A 125 -6.97 6.04 -2.58
C LEU A 125 -8.21 6.87 -2.25
N ILE A 126 -8.16 8.18 -2.47
CA ILE A 126 -9.27 9.12 -2.16
C ILE A 126 -10.53 8.74 -2.94
N SER A 127 -10.41 8.60 -4.26
CA SER A 127 -11.53 8.28 -5.17
C SER A 127 -12.19 6.95 -4.82
N CYS A 128 -11.39 5.91 -4.54
CA CYS A 128 -11.92 4.60 -4.18
C CYS A 128 -12.54 4.57 -2.78
N MET A 129 -11.98 5.31 -1.83
CA MET A 129 -12.55 5.46 -0.48
C MET A 129 -13.92 6.14 -0.55
N ASP A 130 -14.06 7.25 -1.26
CA ASP A 130 -15.33 7.94 -1.43
C ASP A 130 -16.39 7.05 -2.08
N LYS A 131 -16.03 6.38 -3.18
CA LYS A 131 -16.92 5.43 -3.86
C LYS A 131 -17.36 4.29 -2.94
N TRP A 132 -16.45 3.76 -2.13
CA TRP A 132 -16.77 2.68 -1.21
C TRP A 132 -17.63 3.16 -0.04
N LYS A 133 -17.37 4.34 0.53
CA LYS A 133 -18.17 4.92 1.63
C LYS A 133 -19.62 5.18 1.22
N ARG A 134 -19.88 5.51 -0.04
CA ARG A 134 -21.24 5.62 -0.60
C ARG A 134 -21.95 4.26 -0.70
N LYS A 135 -21.21 3.14 -0.78
CA LYS A 135 -21.76 1.78 -0.90
C LYS A 135 -20.87 0.74 -0.17
N PRO A 136 -20.87 0.73 1.17
CA PRO A 136 -19.89 -0.03 1.97
C PRO A 136 -20.07 -1.56 1.88
N LYS A 137 -21.18 -2.04 1.31
CA LYS A 137 -21.41 -3.48 1.03
C LYS A 137 -20.63 -3.99 -0.19
N GLY A 138 -20.03 -3.09 -0.98
CA GLY A 138 -19.26 -3.41 -2.17
C GLY A 138 -17.81 -3.85 -1.88
N ALA A 139 -17.14 -4.35 -2.91
CA ALA A 139 -15.70 -4.57 -2.84
C ALA A 139 -14.95 -3.24 -2.91
N TYR A 140 -14.00 -3.03 -2.00
CA TYR A 140 -13.03 -1.95 -2.08
C TYR A 140 -12.03 -2.22 -3.21
N ARG A 141 -11.79 -1.22 -4.06
CA ARG A 141 -11.00 -1.35 -5.29
C ARG A 141 -9.74 -0.47 -5.31
N GLY A 142 -9.52 0.30 -4.26
CA GLY A 142 -8.37 1.19 -4.16
C GLY A 142 -7.09 0.48 -3.73
N PRO A 143 -5.98 1.23 -3.63
CA PRO A 143 -4.66 0.74 -3.26
C PRO A 143 -4.56 0.45 -1.74
N LEU A 144 -5.37 -0.49 -1.23
CA LEU A 144 -5.34 -0.90 0.18
C LEU A 144 -3.94 -1.37 0.60
N LEU A 145 -3.18 -1.93 -0.34
CA LEU A 145 -1.79 -2.34 -0.14
C LEU A 145 -0.94 -1.21 0.46
N PHE A 146 -1.13 0.04 0.06
CA PHE A 146 -0.38 1.17 0.60
C PHE A 146 -0.65 1.37 2.10
N LEU A 147 -1.93 1.44 2.50
CA LEU A 147 -2.30 1.58 3.93
C LEU A 147 -1.80 0.40 4.76
N MET A 148 -1.87 -0.80 4.18
CA MET A 148 -1.36 -2.02 4.79
C MET A 148 0.17 -1.96 4.97
N ALA A 149 0.90 -1.51 3.95
CA ALA A 149 2.35 -1.32 4.00
C ALA A 149 2.75 -0.28 5.05
N CYS A 150 2.01 0.83 5.18
CA CYS A 150 2.24 1.85 6.21
C CYS A 150 2.16 1.25 7.62
N VAL A 151 1.06 0.56 7.94
CA VAL A 151 0.87 -0.03 9.28
C VAL A 151 1.94 -1.08 9.57
N GLN A 152 2.33 -1.89 8.58
CA GLN A 152 3.38 -2.89 8.73
C GLN A 152 4.76 -2.25 8.96
N LYS A 153 5.12 -1.21 8.19
CA LYS A 153 6.39 -0.48 8.38
C LYS A 153 6.48 0.14 9.77
N ILE A 154 5.41 0.78 10.24
CA ILE A 154 5.34 1.36 11.58
C ILE A 154 5.49 0.25 12.64
N SER A 155 4.72 -0.84 12.53
CA SER A 155 4.80 -1.96 13.47
C SER A 155 6.20 -2.57 13.54
N ARG A 156 6.85 -2.77 12.38
CA ARG A 156 8.23 -3.30 12.32
C ARG A 156 9.23 -2.33 12.93
N SER A 157 9.12 -1.04 12.62
CA SER A 157 10.00 0.00 13.17
C SER A 157 9.93 0.03 14.70
N LEU A 158 8.71 0.05 15.26
CA LEU A 158 8.50 0.01 16.71
C LEU A 158 9.06 -1.28 17.35
N LYS A 159 8.83 -2.44 16.74
CA LYS A 159 9.40 -3.71 17.21
C LYS A 159 10.94 -3.74 17.15
N ASN A 160 11.53 -3.15 16.11
CA ASN A 160 12.98 -3.07 15.96
C ASN A 160 13.60 -2.12 17.00
N PHE A 161 12.95 -0.97 17.21
CA PHE A 161 13.33 -0.01 18.23
C PHE A 161 13.28 -0.63 19.63
N ALA A 162 12.16 -1.26 20.00
CA ALA A 162 12.00 -1.93 21.30
C ALA A 162 13.07 -3.00 21.54
N ARG A 163 13.36 -3.84 20.53
CA ARG A 163 14.44 -4.84 20.62
C ARG A 163 15.82 -4.22 20.78
N SER A 164 16.07 -3.06 20.17
CA SER A 164 17.35 -2.36 20.30
C SER A 164 17.52 -1.77 21.70
N ILE A 165 16.46 -1.22 22.27
CA ILE A 165 16.46 -0.73 23.67
C ILE A 165 16.74 -1.87 24.64
N ILE A 166 16.09 -3.02 24.49
CA ILE A 166 16.33 -4.20 25.36
C ILE A 166 17.80 -4.59 25.34
N LYS A 167 18.42 -4.71 24.15
CA LYS A 167 19.85 -5.04 24.03
C LYS A 167 20.77 -4.04 24.75
N VAL A 168 20.43 -2.75 24.70
CA VAL A 168 21.19 -1.71 25.39
C VAL A 168 21.05 -1.86 26.91
N VAL A 169 19.84 -2.12 27.39
CA VAL A 169 19.59 -2.35 28.83
C VAL A 169 20.35 -3.58 29.34
N ASP A 170 20.32 -4.68 28.60
CA ASP A 170 21.05 -5.90 28.95
C ASP A 170 22.57 -5.64 29.03
N ALA A 171 23.13 -4.95 28.01
CA ALA A 171 24.56 -4.63 27.97
C ALA A 171 25.02 -3.70 29.11
N VAL A 172 24.16 -2.77 29.56
CA VAL A 172 24.45 -1.90 30.71
C VAL A 172 24.30 -2.64 32.03
N SER A 173 23.43 -3.65 32.11
CA SER A 173 23.21 -4.43 33.33
C SER A 173 24.33 -5.46 33.59
N GLU A 174 25.07 -5.83 32.55
CA GLU A 174 26.22 -6.74 32.61
C GLU A 174 27.56 -6.03 32.88
N ALA A 175 27.56 -4.68 32.96
CA ALA A 175 28.74 -3.83 33.19
C ALA A 175 28.82 -3.35 34.65
#